data_AF-A0AAV0N076-F1
#
_entry.id   AF-A0AAV0N076-F1
#
_cell.length_a   1.000
_cell.length_b   1.000
_cell.length_c   1.000
_cell.angle_alpha   90.00
_cell.angle_beta   90.00
_cell.angle_gamma   90.00
#
_symmetry.space_group_name_H-M   'P 1'
#
loop_
_entity.id
_entity.type
_entity.pdbx_description
1 polymer ?
#
loop_
_entity_poly.entity_id
_entity_poly.type
_entity_poly.pdbx_seq_one_letter_code
_entity_poly.pdbx_strand_id
1 'polypeptide(L)'
;AVKAAKAVKSGPTFKRKAKKIRTKVTFHRPRTLKKERNPKYPRISAPPRNKLDHYQILKFPLTTESAMKKIEDNNTLAAVKKMYDIQAKKVNTLIR
;
A
#
# COMPACT_ATOMS: atom_id res chain seq x y z
N ALA A 1 22.49 -59.24 27.48
CA ALA A 1 23.74 -58.58 27.93
C ALA A 1 24.50 -57.82 26.80
N VAL A 2 24.82 -58.46 25.67
CA VAL A 2 25.70 -57.88 24.61
C VAL A 2 25.16 -56.60 23.95
N LYS A 3 23.84 -56.48 23.79
CA LYS A 3 23.17 -55.28 23.22
C LYS A 3 23.35 -54.03 24.09
N ALA A 4 23.30 -54.20 25.41
CA ALA A 4 23.49 -53.10 26.36
C ALA A 4 24.94 -52.61 26.35
N ALA A 5 25.91 -53.53 26.25
CA ALA A 5 27.34 -53.19 26.18
C ALA A 5 27.70 -52.42 24.89
N LYS A 6 27.05 -52.72 23.75
CA LYS A 6 27.23 -51.96 22.50
C LYS A 6 26.71 -50.53 22.62
N ALA A 7 25.56 -50.33 23.26
CA ALA A 7 24.95 -49.01 23.45
C ALA A 7 25.79 -48.09 24.37
N VAL A 8 26.51 -48.66 25.34
CA VAL A 8 27.42 -47.91 26.24
C VAL A 8 28.74 -47.56 25.54
N LYS A 9 29.27 -48.45 24.69
CA LYS A 9 30.52 -48.21 23.93
C LYS A 9 30.35 -47.21 22.80
N SER A 10 29.18 -47.18 22.15
CA SER A 10 28.79 -46.10 21.25
C SER A 10 28.02 -45.04 22.04
N GLY A 11 28.68 -44.42 23.02
CA GLY A 11 28.16 -43.19 23.61
C GLY A 11 27.79 -42.21 22.50
N PRO A 12 26.79 -41.32 22.69
CA PRO A 12 26.42 -40.33 21.68
C PRO A 12 27.64 -39.49 21.38
N THR A 13 28.36 -39.90 20.33
CA THR A 13 29.59 -39.32 19.81
C THR A 13 29.33 -37.84 19.78
N PHE A 14 30.04 -37.12 20.64
CA PHE A 14 29.96 -35.68 20.83
C PHE A 14 29.54 -35.01 19.54
N LYS A 15 28.23 -34.77 19.37
CA LYS A 15 27.77 -33.78 18.40
C LYS A 15 28.28 -32.50 19.00
N ARG A 16 29.54 -32.13 18.70
CA ARG A 16 30.07 -30.80 18.93
C ARG A 16 29.03 -29.91 18.28
N LYS A 17 28.12 -29.35 19.09
CA LYS A 17 27.17 -28.35 18.62
C LYS A 17 28.09 -27.27 18.07
N ALA A 18 28.20 -27.18 16.75
CA ALA A 18 29.02 -26.17 16.12
C ALA A 18 28.55 -24.83 16.70
N LYS A 19 29.44 -24.14 17.42
CA LYS A 19 29.10 -22.86 18.02
C LYS A 19 28.76 -21.92 16.87
N LYS A 20 27.64 -21.20 16.97
CA LYS A 20 27.34 -20.13 16.00
C LYS A 20 28.37 -19.03 16.18
N ILE A 21 29.35 -18.97 15.27
CA ILE A 21 30.38 -17.94 15.27
C ILE A 21 29.72 -16.62 14.85
N ARG A 22 29.88 -15.57 15.68
CA ARG A 22 29.50 -14.20 15.35
C ARG A 22 30.75 -13.47 14.88
N THR A 23 30.74 -12.98 13.65
CA THR A 23 31.89 -12.27 13.05
C THR A 23 31.91 -10.77 13.36
N LYS A 24 30.83 -10.22 13.92
CA LYS A 24 30.71 -8.81 14.33
C LYS A 24 30.69 -8.71 15.85
N VAL A 25 31.30 -7.65 16.38
CA VAL A 25 31.29 -7.31 17.82
C VAL A 25 29.89 -6.85 18.27
N THR A 26 29.13 -6.23 17.36
CA THR A 26 27.79 -5.70 17.67
C THR A 26 26.69 -6.74 17.51
N PHE A 27 25.91 -6.93 18.57
CA PHE A 27 24.73 -7.79 18.53
C PHE A 27 23.58 -7.10 17.81
N HIS A 28 23.03 -7.75 16.78
CA HIS A 28 21.87 -7.26 16.04
C HIS A 28 20.65 -8.11 16.37
N ARG A 29 19.52 -7.46 16.65
CA ARG A 29 18.24 -8.15 16.85
C ARG A 29 17.92 -8.98 15.60
N PRO A 30 17.71 -10.30 15.71
CA PRO A 30 17.32 -11.11 14.58
C PRO A 30 15.95 -10.64 14.07
N ARG A 31 15.72 -10.75 12.75
CA ARG A 31 14.39 -10.48 12.20
C ARG A 31 13.43 -11.53 12.75
N THR A 32 12.42 -11.06 13.45
CA THR A 32 11.34 -11.88 14.00
C THR A 32 10.12 -11.81 13.10
N LEU A 33 9.26 -12.83 13.17
CA LEU A 33 7.96 -12.79 12.51
C LEU A 33 7.13 -11.64 13.08
N LYS A 34 6.67 -10.75 12.20
CA LYS A 34 5.65 -9.75 12.53
C LYS A 34 4.34 -10.24 11.95
N LYS A 35 3.41 -10.63 12.82
CA LYS A 35 2.06 -11.01 12.40
C LYS A 35 1.32 -9.76 11.92
N GLU A 36 0.51 -9.92 10.89
CA GLU A 36 -0.41 -8.88 10.46
C GLU A 36 -1.48 -8.62 11.52
N ARG A 37 -2.09 -7.44 11.48
CA ARG A 37 -3.16 -7.08 12.41
C ARG A 37 -4.42 -7.86 12.06
N ASN A 38 -4.90 -8.70 12.99
CA ASN A 38 -6.20 -9.36 12.90
C ASN A 38 -7.10 -8.85 14.05
N PRO A 39 -7.77 -7.69 13.90
CA PRO A 39 -8.62 -7.14 14.95
C PRO A 39 -9.89 -7.98 15.12
N LYS A 40 -10.28 -8.25 16.37
CA LYS A 40 -11.52 -9.02 16.68
C LYS A 40 -12.80 -8.23 16.35
N TYR A 41 -12.72 -6.91 16.30
CA TYR A 41 -13.84 -6.01 16.04
C TYR A 41 -13.40 -4.82 15.20
N PRO A 42 -14.28 -4.24 14.37
CA PRO A 42 -13.97 -3.02 13.63
C PRO A 42 -13.86 -1.84 14.61
N ARG A 43 -12.88 -0.95 14.41
CA ARG A 43 -12.69 0.25 15.25
C ARG A 43 -13.75 1.32 15.00
N ILE A 44 -14.37 1.29 13.82
CA ILE A 44 -15.40 2.21 13.39
C ILE A 44 -16.52 1.35 12.81
N SER A 45 -17.76 1.61 13.21
CA SER A 45 -18.92 0.84 12.77
C SER A 45 -19.21 1.00 11.28
N ALA A 46 -19.04 2.21 10.74
CA ALA A 46 -19.25 2.52 9.33
C ALA A 46 -18.08 3.35 8.76
N PRO A 47 -17.58 3.04 7.56
CA PRO A 47 -16.61 3.88 6.88
C PRO A 47 -17.17 5.31 6.66
N PRO A 48 -16.34 6.36 6.77
CA PRO A 48 -16.80 7.72 6.49
C PRO A 48 -17.17 7.88 5.01
N ARG A 49 -18.19 8.69 4.74
CA ARG A 49 -18.54 9.07 3.37
C ARG A 49 -17.42 9.86 2.70
N ASN A 50 -17.16 9.61 1.42
CA ASN A 50 -16.30 10.48 0.64
C ASN A 50 -16.99 11.85 0.47
N LYS A 51 -16.33 12.92 0.93
CA LYS A 51 -16.85 14.29 0.84
C LYS A 51 -16.58 14.95 -0.51
N LEU A 52 -15.66 14.38 -1.31
CA LEU A 52 -15.34 14.85 -2.66
C LEU A 52 -16.16 14.04 -3.67
N ASP A 53 -17.43 14.41 -3.82
CA ASP A 53 -18.28 13.87 -4.87
C ASP A 53 -18.08 14.62 -6.19
N HIS A 54 -18.69 14.10 -7.26
CA HIS A 54 -18.54 14.64 -8.61
C HIS A 54 -19.05 16.08 -8.73
N TYR A 55 -20.06 16.44 -7.95
CA TYR A 55 -20.62 17.78 -7.89
C TYR A 55 -19.68 18.77 -7.19
N GLN A 56 -18.99 18.33 -6.13
CA GLN A 56 -18.02 19.15 -5.42
C GLN A 56 -16.73 19.37 -6.23
N ILE A 57 -16.38 18.42 -7.09
CA ILE A 57 -15.22 18.52 -8.00
C ILE A 57 -15.47 19.58 -9.08
N LEU A 58 -16.69 19.65 -9.62
CA LEU A 58 -17.06 20.57 -10.70
C LEU A 58 -18.01 21.66 -10.19
N LYS A 59 -17.43 22.78 -9.73
CA LYS A 59 -18.21 23.87 -9.12
C LYS A 59 -19.09 24.62 -10.11
N PHE A 60 -18.49 25.22 -11.14
CA PHE A 60 -19.19 25.98 -12.17
C PHE A 60 -18.37 26.00 -13.47
N PRO A 61 -19.03 26.06 -14.64
CA PRO A 61 -18.33 26.31 -15.90
C PRO A 61 -17.76 27.73 -15.92
N LEU A 62 -16.55 27.90 -16.45
CA LEU A 62 -15.97 29.23 -16.61
C LEU A 62 -16.58 29.91 -17.83
N THR A 63 -17.25 31.05 -17.64
CA THR A 63 -18.00 31.78 -18.67
C THR A 63 -17.31 33.07 -19.13
N THR A 64 -15.98 33.16 -19.02
CA THR A 64 -15.23 34.33 -19.51
C THR A 64 -15.11 34.32 -21.04
N GLU A 65 -14.96 35.47 -21.68
CA GLU A 65 -14.82 35.59 -23.15
C GLU A 65 -13.73 34.66 -23.71
N SER A 66 -12.57 34.61 -23.03
CA SER A 66 -11.47 33.73 -23.38
C SER A 66 -11.78 32.23 -23.23
N ALA A 67 -12.70 31.87 -22.33
CA ALA A 67 -13.14 30.49 -22.15
C ALA A 67 -14.17 30.12 -23.22
N MET A 68 -15.11 31.02 -23.54
CA MET A 68 -16.08 30.86 -24.62
C MET A 68 -15.37 30.64 -25.97
N LYS A 69 -14.37 31.47 -26.28
CA LYS A 69 -13.55 31.31 -27.48
C LYS A 69 -12.86 29.95 -27.57
N LYS A 70 -12.39 29.40 -26.45
CA LYS A 70 -11.76 28.06 -26.41
C LYS A 70 -12.75 26.90 -26.60
N ILE A 71 -14.04 27.12 -26.33
CA ILE A 71 -15.09 26.14 -26.62
C ILE A 71 -15.28 26.05 -28.14
N GLU A 72 -15.31 27.20 -28.83
CA GLU A 72 -15.51 27.28 -30.28
C GLU A 72 -14.28 26.82 -31.06
N ASP A 73 -13.10 27.36 -30.77
CA ASP A 73 -11.90 27.12 -31.57
C ASP A 73 -11.32 25.71 -31.39
N ASN A 74 -11.34 25.20 -30.15
CA ASN A 74 -10.60 23.98 -29.79
C ASN A 74 -11.50 22.82 -29.35
N ASN A 75 -12.84 23.01 -29.33
CA ASN A 75 -13.79 22.06 -28.77
C ASN A 75 -13.42 21.64 -27.32
N THR A 76 -12.91 22.59 -26.53
CA THR A 76 -12.49 22.33 -25.14
C THR A 76 -13.48 22.91 -24.14
N LEU A 77 -14.12 22.05 -23.36
CA LEU A 77 -14.93 22.47 -22.22
C LEU A 77 -14.04 22.62 -20.99
N ALA A 78 -14.04 23.81 -20.39
CA ALA A 78 -13.19 24.13 -19.23
C ALA A 78 -13.56 23.38 -17.93
N ALA A 79 -14.60 22.54 -17.93
CA ALA A 79 -15.15 22.03 -16.67
C ALA A 79 -15.72 20.61 -16.67
N VAL A 80 -15.63 19.73 -17.70
CA VAL A 80 -16.42 18.48 -17.58
C VAL A 80 -16.08 17.25 -18.42
N LYS A 81 -16.26 16.08 -17.76
CA LYS A 81 -16.35 14.73 -18.36
C LYS A 81 -17.50 13.89 -17.77
N LYS A 82 -17.56 13.72 -16.44
CA LYS A 82 -18.46 12.74 -15.78
C LYS A 82 -19.93 13.17 -15.62
N MET A 83 -20.24 14.47 -15.58
CA MET A 83 -21.62 14.93 -15.39
C MET A 83 -22.42 15.07 -16.68
N TYR A 84 -21.76 15.38 -17.81
CA TYR A 84 -22.45 15.61 -19.10
C TYR A 84 -22.31 14.44 -20.09
N ASP A 85 -21.89 13.26 -19.62
CA ASP A 85 -21.70 12.06 -20.45
C ASP A 85 -20.85 12.30 -21.72
N ILE A 86 -19.73 13.03 -21.56
CA ILE A 86 -18.81 13.36 -22.65
C ILE A 86 -17.48 12.66 -22.40
N GLN A 87 -16.86 12.09 -23.44
CA GLN A 87 -15.52 11.53 -23.35
C GLN A 87 -14.42 12.59 -23.55
N ALA A 88 -13.77 13.04 -22.47
CA ALA A 88 -12.61 13.94 -22.57
C ALA A 88 -11.36 13.17 -23.04
N LYS A 89 -10.67 13.73 -24.04
CA LYS A 89 -9.40 13.21 -24.58
C LYS A 89 -8.19 13.58 -23.71
N LYS A 90 -8.15 14.83 -23.24
CA LYS A 90 -7.06 15.38 -22.41
C LYS A 90 -7.64 16.38 -21.42
N VAL A 91 -7.06 16.46 -20.22
CA VAL A 91 -7.42 17.44 -19.19
C VAL A 91 -6.17 18.25 -18.85
N ASN A 92 -6.29 19.58 -18.91
CA ASN A 92 -5.24 20.51 -18.49
C ASN A 92 -5.70 21.23 -17.23
N THR A 93 -4.83 21.33 -16.22
CA THR A 93 -5.13 21.97 -14.93
C THR A 93 -4.28 23.22 -14.74
N LEU A 94 -4.91 24.31 -14.31
CA LEU A 94 -4.23 25.56 -13.92
C LEU A 94 -4.74 25.96 -12.52
N ILE A 95 -3.81 26.31 -11.64
CA ILE A 95 -4.11 26.92 -10.32
C ILE A 95 -3.98 28.43 -10.51
N ARG A 96 -5.00 29.18 -10.11
CA ARG A 96 -4.98 30.66 -10.15
C ARG A 96 -4.16 31.20 -8.98
#